data_AF-A0A6N7P8A1-F1
#
_entry.id   AF-A0A6N7P8A1-F1
#
_cell.length_a   1.000
_cell.length_b   1.000
_cell.length_c   1.000
_cell.angle_alpha   90.00
_cell.angle_beta   90.00
_cell.angle_gamma   90.00
#
_symmetry.space_group_name_H-M   'P 1'
#
loop_
_entity.id
_entity.type
_entity.pdbx_description
1 polymer ?
#
loop_
_entity_poly.entity_id
_entity_poly.type
_entity_poly.pdbx_seq_one_letter_code
_entity_poly.pdbx_strand_id
1 'polypeptide(L)'
;MKQFLAVCALATGIMACNNSTDQKTETSASAADNTVKEAKPAGTINVAFSKKDKDTSTVTFNFTVDTLKYEKSFEDLPLMKGFADTAIYRILWDKPNSVWIGIIKANRDNRYYHGTQDGASLRILWVPSPPARIYEYIDKKLGLGDVIRQQPLVEKYKENFQSGLIISDFIVELKPSATVGTVDVYIKFGGAERTLNMPVYGGGKPYIQSYKKDDVFVGLQIDGELEEYYEVKVVEGRIGAKQLKSVVK
;
A
#
# COMPACT_ATOMS: atom_id res chain seq x y z
N MET A 1 58.21 51.30 15.81
CA MET A 1 57.89 49.97 16.36
C MET A 1 56.73 49.39 15.57
N LYS A 2 56.96 48.21 14.98
CA LYS A 2 56.02 47.12 14.65
C LYS A 2 54.59 47.48 14.19
N GLN A 3 54.33 47.29 12.89
CA GLN A 3 53.34 46.34 12.30
C GLN A 3 51.95 46.95 12.11
N PHE A 4 51.12 46.69 11.09
CA PHE A 4 51.21 46.10 9.74
C PHE A 4 49.86 46.42 9.06
N LEU A 5 49.87 46.39 7.72
CA LEU A 5 48.76 46.04 6.80
C LEU A 5 47.60 47.03 6.53
N ALA A 6 47.61 47.46 5.26
CA ALA A 6 46.53 47.99 4.47
C ALA A 6 45.34 47.01 4.34
N VAL A 7 44.13 47.57 4.26
CA VAL A 7 42.93 46.87 3.80
C VAL A 7 42.31 47.68 2.67
N CYS A 8 42.21 47.04 1.50
CA CYS A 8 41.55 47.55 0.29
C CYS A 8 40.03 47.66 0.49
N ALA A 9 39.46 48.68 -0.15
CA ALA A 9 38.02 48.86 -0.33
C ALA A 9 37.42 47.83 -1.29
N LEU A 10 36.12 47.53 -1.11
CA LEU A 10 35.05 47.26 -2.11
C LEU A 10 33.84 46.72 -1.32
N ALA A 11 32.81 47.53 -1.02
CA ALA A 11 31.70 47.95 -1.87
C ALA A 11 30.42 47.12 -1.66
N THR A 12 29.37 47.87 -1.27
CA THR A 12 27.92 47.71 -1.52
C THR A 12 27.09 46.66 -0.77
N GLY A 13 26.09 47.18 -0.03
CA GLY A 13 24.71 46.70 -0.13
C GLY A 13 24.10 46.07 1.12
N ILE A 14 23.69 46.88 2.10
CA ILE A 14 22.66 46.44 3.07
C ILE A 14 21.35 47.12 2.71
N MET A 15 20.36 46.27 2.43
CA MET A 15 18.97 46.56 2.13
C MET A 15 18.27 47.29 3.28
N ALA A 16 17.53 48.33 2.93
CA ALA A 16 16.40 48.84 3.70
C ALA A 16 15.31 49.30 2.72
N CYS A 17 14.14 48.64 2.74
CA CYS A 17 12.84 49.09 2.24
C CYS A 17 11.82 48.07 2.79
N ASN A 18 11.08 48.37 3.86
CA ASN A 18 9.87 49.20 3.94
C ASN A 18 8.61 48.54 3.32
N ASN A 19 7.51 48.77 4.03
CA ASN A 19 6.20 48.16 3.98
C ASN A 19 5.40 48.30 2.67
N SER A 20 4.42 47.40 2.58
CA SER A 20 3.08 47.57 2.00
C SER A 20 2.85 47.33 0.51
N THR A 21 2.13 46.22 0.29
CA THR A 21 0.93 46.08 -0.55
C THR A 21 1.11 46.24 -2.06
N ASP A 22 1.08 45.10 -2.76
CA ASP A 22 0.20 44.94 -3.91
C ASP A 22 -0.15 43.46 -4.12
N GLN A 23 -1.46 43.20 -4.10
CA GLN A 23 -2.06 41.93 -4.48
C GLN A 23 -1.64 41.60 -5.93
N LYS A 24 -0.77 40.61 -6.07
CA LYS A 24 -0.70 39.84 -7.31
C LYS A 24 -1.60 38.63 -7.14
N THR A 25 -2.77 38.74 -7.73
CA THR A 25 -3.65 37.64 -8.11
C THR A 25 -2.78 36.52 -8.68
N GLU A 26 -2.49 35.51 -7.86
CA GLU A 26 -2.15 34.20 -8.38
C GLU A 26 -3.40 33.73 -9.11
N THR A 27 -3.37 34.04 -10.40
CA THR A 27 -4.17 33.34 -11.39
C THR A 27 -3.89 31.89 -11.12
N SER A 28 -4.87 31.20 -10.53
CA SER A 28 -4.90 29.77 -10.43
C SER A 28 -4.50 29.28 -11.80
N ALA A 29 -3.27 28.78 -11.92
CA ALA A 29 -2.87 27.99 -13.05
C ALA A 29 -3.86 26.84 -13.03
N SER A 30 -4.88 27.00 -13.86
CA SER A 30 -5.96 26.06 -14.08
C SER A 30 -5.33 24.69 -14.05
N ALA A 31 -5.84 23.83 -13.17
CA ALA A 31 -5.55 22.42 -13.17
C ALA A 31 -5.58 21.94 -14.62
N ALA A 32 -4.40 21.86 -15.23
CA ALA A 32 -4.25 21.48 -16.61
C ALA A 32 -4.49 19.98 -16.60
N ASP A 33 -5.75 19.61 -16.82
CA ASP A 33 -6.26 18.28 -17.15
C ASP A 33 -5.25 17.15 -16.88
N ASN A 34 -4.93 16.92 -15.60
CA ASN A 34 -4.01 15.87 -15.15
C ASN A 34 -4.68 14.47 -15.20
N THR A 35 -5.82 14.39 -15.89
CA THR A 35 -6.62 13.20 -16.07
C THR A 35 -5.86 12.22 -16.94
N VAL A 36 -5.30 11.17 -16.35
CA VAL A 36 -4.75 10.05 -17.11
C VAL A 36 -5.83 9.50 -18.03
N LYS A 37 -5.51 9.35 -19.32
CA LYS A 37 -6.34 8.64 -20.29
C LYS A 37 -5.57 7.39 -20.71
N GLU A 38 -6.25 6.25 -20.66
CA GLU A 38 -5.67 5.00 -21.14
C GLU A 38 -5.34 5.12 -22.63
N ALA A 39 -4.08 4.89 -22.96
CA ALA A 39 -3.61 4.86 -24.33
C ALA A 39 -3.93 3.51 -24.96
N LYS A 40 -4.13 3.52 -26.28
CA LYS A 40 -4.14 2.27 -27.05
C LYS A 40 -2.74 1.63 -26.97
N PRO A 41 -2.61 0.38 -26.50
CA PRO A 41 -1.31 -0.31 -26.44
C PRO A 41 -0.70 -0.49 -27.83
N ALA A 42 0.62 -0.27 -27.97
CA ALA A 42 1.38 -0.71 -29.15
C ALA A 42 1.87 -2.17 -29.04
N GLY A 43 1.47 -2.86 -27.98
CA GLY A 43 1.97 -4.19 -27.67
C GLY A 43 1.16 -4.90 -26.58
N THR A 44 1.77 -5.90 -25.95
CA THR A 44 1.16 -6.73 -24.92
C THR A 44 2.03 -6.80 -23.67
N ILE A 45 1.39 -6.90 -22.53
CA ILE A 45 2.03 -7.18 -21.25
C ILE A 45 1.26 -8.34 -20.60
N ASN A 46 1.98 -9.38 -20.19
CA ASN A 46 1.44 -10.49 -19.41
C ASN A 46 2.14 -10.53 -18.05
N VAL A 47 1.35 -10.65 -16.98
CA VAL A 47 1.79 -10.72 -15.60
C VAL A 47 1.47 -12.13 -15.09
N ALA A 48 2.49 -12.88 -14.71
CA ALA A 48 2.35 -14.20 -14.14
C ALA A 48 2.91 -14.22 -12.72
N PHE A 49 2.21 -14.89 -11.81
CA PHE A 49 2.68 -15.12 -10.45
C PHE A 49 3.00 -16.60 -10.26
N SER A 50 4.14 -16.87 -9.63
CA SER A 50 4.48 -18.22 -9.16
C SER A 50 4.78 -18.20 -7.66
N LYS A 51 4.74 -19.38 -7.03
CA LYS A 51 4.92 -19.55 -5.57
C LYS A 51 3.91 -18.73 -4.73
N LYS A 52 2.68 -18.54 -5.21
CA LYS A 52 1.64 -17.73 -4.54
C LYS A 52 1.32 -18.19 -3.11
N ASP A 53 1.52 -19.47 -2.81
CA ASP A 53 1.23 -20.02 -1.48
C ASP A 53 2.36 -19.80 -0.46
N LYS A 54 3.57 -19.43 -0.91
CA LYS A 54 4.74 -19.18 -0.05
C LYS A 54 4.73 -17.75 0.51
N ASP A 55 5.53 -17.48 1.54
CA ASP A 55 5.58 -16.15 2.19
C ASP A 55 5.93 -15.03 1.21
N THR A 56 6.75 -15.35 0.23
CA THR A 56 7.01 -14.50 -0.93
C THR A 56 6.72 -15.24 -2.23
N SER A 57 6.34 -14.46 -3.24
CA SER A 57 6.02 -14.92 -4.59
C SER A 57 7.00 -14.32 -5.60
N THR A 58 7.10 -14.97 -6.75
CA THR A 58 7.81 -14.42 -7.91
C THR A 58 6.77 -13.83 -8.85
N VAL A 59 6.98 -12.58 -9.30
CA VAL A 59 6.21 -11.99 -10.40
C VAL A 59 7.06 -11.94 -11.66
N THR A 60 6.54 -12.50 -12.76
CA THR A 60 7.17 -12.51 -14.07
C THR A 60 6.36 -11.66 -15.04
N PHE A 61 7.05 -10.73 -15.69
CA PHE A 61 6.48 -9.87 -16.72
C PHE A 61 6.99 -10.29 -18.09
N ASN A 62 6.06 -10.52 -19.03
CA ASN A 62 6.35 -10.72 -20.43
C ASN A 62 5.84 -9.52 -21.21
N PHE A 63 6.75 -8.67 -21.67
CA PHE A 63 6.45 -7.41 -22.33
C PHE A 63 6.87 -7.46 -23.80
N THR A 64 5.93 -7.18 -24.69
CA THR A 64 6.16 -7.15 -26.13
C THR A 64 5.65 -5.83 -26.67
N VAL A 65 6.45 -5.14 -27.47
CA VAL A 65 6.02 -3.96 -28.26
C VAL A 65 6.72 -4.05 -29.60
N ASP A 66 5.98 -3.86 -30.69
CA ASP A 66 6.46 -4.11 -32.05
C ASP A 66 7.03 -5.54 -32.21
N THR A 67 8.32 -5.66 -32.54
CA THR A 67 9.06 -6.93 -32.63
C THR A 67 9.90 -7.24 -31.40
N LEU A 68 10.00 -6.30 -30.46
CA LEU A 68 10.81 -6.45 -29.26
C LEU A 68 10.07 -7.29 -28.22
N LYS A 69 10.80 -8.20 -27.57
CA LYS A 69 10.30 -9.03 -26.47
C LYS A 69 11.23 -8.88 -25.28
N TYR A 70 10.64 -8.79 -24.10
CA TYR A 70 11.37 -8.66 -22.85
C TYR A 70 10.69 -9.43 -21.74
N GLU A 71 11.47 -10.26 -21.05
CA GLU A 71 11.02 -10.99 -19.87
C GLU A 71 11.78 -10.50 -18.65
N LYS A 72 11.08 -10.26 -17.55
CA LYS A 72 11.70 -9.96 -16.27
C LYS A 72 10.93 -10.54 -15.10
N SER A 73 11.64 -11.23 -14.23
CA SER A 73 11.12 -11.72 -12.96
C SER A 73 11.62 -10.88 -11.80
N PHE A 74 10.74 -10.63 -10.83
CA PHE A 74 11.08 -10.06 -9.53
C PHE A 74 10.70 -11.08 -8.46
N GLU A 75 11.69 -11.49 -7.69
CA GLU A 75 11.53 -12.39 -6.56
C GLU A 75 11.07 -11.61 -5.31
N ASP A 76 10.75 -12.36 -4.25
CA ASP A 76 10.50 -11.82 -2.92
C ASP A 76 9.37 -10.78 -2.82
N LEU A 77 8.31 -10.96 -3.63
CA LEU A 77 7.10 -10.15 -3.52
C LEU A 77 6.15 -10.76 -2.48
N PRO A 78 5.89 -10.11 -1.33
CA PRO A 78 4.87 -10.57 -0.39
C PRO A 78 3.48 -10.28 -0.99
N LEU A 79 3.01 -11.17 -1.87
CA LEU A 79 1.78 -11.00 -2.65
C LEU A 79 0.54 -11.27 -1.79
N MET A 80 -0.55 -10.55 -2.06
CA MET A 80 -1.85 -10.91 -1.49
C MET A 80 -2.31 -12.29 -2.01
N LYS A 81 -2.55 -13.23 -1.10
CA LYS A 81 -2.98 -14.62 -1.40
C LYS A 81 -4.50 -14.77 -1.29
N GLY A 82 -5.05 -15.88 -1.77
CA GLY A 82 -6.48 -16.17 -1.63
C GLY A 82 -7.41 -15.35 -2.53
N PHE A 83 -6.87 -14.40 -3.28
CA PHE A 83 -7.61 -13.64 -4.29
C PHE A 83 -7.21 -14.03 -5.70
N ALA A 84 -8.16 -13.87 -6.62
CA ALA A 84 -7.90 -13.99 -8.05
C ALA A 84 -6.88 -12.94 -8.50
N ASP A 85 -6.14 -13.27 -9.57
CA ASP A 85 -5.15 -12.38 -10.20
C ASP A 85 -5.75 -11.01 -10.57
N THR A 86 -7.01 -11.02 -11.03
CA THR A 86 -7.82 -9.83 -11.34
C THR A 86 -8.21 -9.00 -10.12
N ALA A 87 -7.92 -9.40 -8.89
CA ALA A 87 -8.09 -8.57 -7.70
C ALA A 87 -6.76 -8.03 -7.17
N ILE A 88 -5.64 -8.66 -7.54
CA ILE A 88 -4.32 -8.36 -6.95
C ILE A 88 -3.42 -7.51 -7.84
N TYR A 89 -3.74 -7.31 -9.12
CA TYR A 89 -3.02 -6.36 -9.96
C TYR A 89 -3.89 -5.63 -10.97
N ARG A 90 -3.38 -4.49 -11.44
CA ARG A 90 -3.96 -3.70 -12.53
C ARG A 90 -2.87 -3.23 -13.48
N ILE A 91 -3.25 -3.07 -14.74
CA ILE A 91 -2.39 -2.61 -15.81
C ILE A 91 -2.98 -1.33 -16.37
N LEU A 92 -2.14 -0.31 -16.55
CA LEU A 92 -2.47 0.97 -17.15
C LEU A 92 -1.48 1.27 -18.26
N TRP A 93 -1.94 1.42 -19.49
CA TRP A 93 -1.13 1.99 -20.57
C TRP A 93 -1.25 3.51 -20.53
N ASP A 94 -0.20 4.19 -20.07
CA ASP A 94 -0.13 5.66 -20.04
C ASP A 94 0.23 6.23 -21.42
N LYS A 95 1.01 5.47 -22.20
CA LYS A 95 1.32 5.76 -23.62
C LYS A 95 1.39 4.44 -24.39
N PRO A 96 1.34 4.44 -25.74
CA PRO A 96 1.39 3.19 -26.50
C PRO A 96 2.61 2.31 -26.20
N ASN A 97 3.72 2.91 -25.77
CA ASN A 97 4.99 2.24 -25.45
C ASN A 97 5.36 2.35 -23.95
N SER A 98 4.42 2.71 -23.09
CA SER A 98 4.63 2.92 -21.64
C SER A 98 3.47 2.33 -20.83
N VAL A 99 3.77 1.34 -20.01
CA VAL A 99 2.79 0.60 -19.22
C VAL A 99 3.15 0.61 -17.74
N TRP A 100 2.17 0.88 -16.90
CA TRP A 100 2.26 0.81 -15.45
C TRP A 100 1.52 -0.42 -14.94
N ILE A 101 2.13 -1.12 -13.99
CA ILE A 101 1.53 -2.28 -13.34
C ILE A 101 1.53 -2.03 -11.84
N GLY A 102 0.34 -1.96 -11.23
CA GLY A 102 0.19 -1.92 -9.78
C GLY A 102 -0.17 -3.30 -9.26
N ILE A 103 0.47 -3.73 -8.18
CA ILE A 103 0.25 -5.02 -7.53
C ILE A 103 0.03 -4.80 -6.03
N ILE A 104 -0.98 -5.45 -5.45
CA ILE A 104 -1.24 -5.38 -4.01
C ILE A 104 -0.45 -6.44 -3.24
N LYS A 105 0.24 -5.97 -2.20
CA LYS A 105 1.00 -6.80 -1.27
C LYS A 105 0.09 -7.41 -0.20
N ALA A 106 0.62 -8.39 0.53
CA ALA A 106 -0.05 -9.03 1.65
C ALA A 106 -0.43 -8.04 2.77
N ASN A 107 0.34 -6.96 2.94
CA ASN A 107 0.03 -5.87 3.85
C ASN A 107 -0.82 -4.75 3.21
N ARG A 108 -1.48 -5.03 2.08
CA ARG A 108 -2.43 -4.15 1.36
C ARG A 108 -1.87 -2.85 0.77
N ASP A 109 -0.60 -2.59 0.97
CA ASP A 109 0.17 -1.62 0.20
C ASP A 109 0.26 -2.04 -1.27
N ASN A 110 0.44 -1.04 -2.12
CA ASN A 110 0.68 -1.24 -3.54
C ASN A 110 2.19 -1.22 -3.87
N ARG A 111 2.61 -2.07 -4.80
CA ARG A 111 3.91 -2.03 -5.45
C ARG A 111 3.73 -1.75 -6.93
N TYR A 112 4.50 -0.81 -7.46
CA TYR A 112 4.38 -0.35 -8.84
C TYR A 112 5.56 -0.76 -9.69
N TYR A 113 5.27 -1.16 -10.93
CA TYR A 113 6.27 -1.41 -11.96
C TYR A 113 5.98 -0.54 -13.17
N HIS A 114 7.03 -0.11 -13.86
CA HIS A 114 6.94 0.67 -15.07
C HIS A 114 7.69 -0.04 -16.19
N GLY A 115 6.95 -0.42 -17.22
CA GLY A 115 7.46 -0.95 -18.48
C GLY A 115 7.53 0.14 -19.53
N THR A 116 8.68 0.29 -20.19
CA THR A 116 8.87 1.29 -21.24
C THR A 116 9.68 0.75 -22.41
N GLN A 117 9.38 1.22 -23.60
CA GLN A 117 10.27 1.13 -24.76
C GLN A 117 11.06 2.44 -24.91
N ASP A 118 12.38 2.32 -24.95
CA ASP A 118 13.27 3.41 -25.35
C ASP A 118 13.91 3.04 -26.68
N GLY A 119 13.25 3.45 -27.78
CA GLY A 119 13.63 3.14 -29.15
C GLY A 119 13.80 1.64 -29.40
N ALA A 120 15.04 1.17 -29.32
CA ALA A 120 15.45 -0.20 -29.64
C ALA A 120 15.42 -1.18 -28.45
N SER A 121 15.02 -0.73 -27.25
CA SER A 121 15.02 -1.61 -26.06
C SER A 121 13.74 -1.52 -25.24
N LEU A 122 13.33 -2.66 -24.66
CA LEU A 122 12.27 -2.75 -23.67
C LEU A 122 12.88 -2.94 -22.29
N ARG A 123 12.25 -2.33 -21.27
CA ARG A 123 12.67 -2.42 -19.88
C ARG A 123 11.46 -2.47 -18.97
N ILE A 124 11.59 -3.17 -17.84
CA ILE A 124 10.64 -3.11 -16.71
C ILE A 124 11.42 -2.82 -15.43
N LEU A 125 10.97 -1.82 -14.69
CA LEU A 125 11.58 -1.39 -13.43
C LEU A 125 10.54 -1.37 -12.31
N TRP A 126 10.96 -1.73 -11.10
CA TRP A 126 10.19 -1.43 -9.90
C TRP A 126 10.31 0.07 -9.61
N VAL A 127 9.18 0.72 -9.35
CA VAL A 127 9.09 2.16 -9.05
C VAL A 127 8.48 2.32 -7.66
N PRO A 128 9.28 2.74 -6.65
CA PRO A 128 8.77 2.92 -5.28
C PRO A 128 7.71 4.01 -5.14
N SER A 129 7.81 5.08 -5.93
CA SER A 129 6.90 6.23 -5.89
C SER A 129 6.50 6.61 -7.32
N PRO A 130 5.40 6.06 -7.85
CA PRO A 130 4.89 6.45 -9.17
C PRO A 130 4.36 7.89 -9.14
N PRO A 131 4.27 8.58 -10.30
CA PRO A 131 3.63 9.88 -10.38
C PRO A 131 2.20 9.85 -9.83
N ALA A 132 1.75 10.93 -9.17
CA ALA A 132 0.47 10.94 -8.48
C ALA A 132 -0.72 10.52 -9.34
N ARG A 133 -0.80 11.11 -10.54
CA ARG A 133 -1.81 10.79 -11.54
C ARG A 133 -1.92 9.29 -11.86
N ILE A 134 -0.81 8.55 -11.79
CA ILE A 134 -0.76 7.12 -12.10
C ILE A 134 -1.33 6.28 -10.96
N TYR A 135 -0.84 6.47 -9.72
CA TYR A 135 -1.36 5.67 -8.61
C TYR A 135 -2.82 5.99 -8.34
N GLU A 136 -3.24 7.25 -8.45
CA GLU A 136 -4.64 7.61 -8.27
C GLU A 136 -5.54 6.94 -9.31
N TYR A 137 -5.09 6.86 -10.56
CA TYR A 137 -5.85 6.18 -11.60
C TYR A 137 -5.90 4.67 -11.38
N ILE A 138 -4.77 4.04 -11.08
CA ILE A 138 -4.70 2.59 -10.84
C ILE A 138 -5.49 2.19 -9.60
N ASP A 139 -5.35 2.93 -8.51
CA ASP A 139 -5.97 2.59 -7.23
C ASP A 139 -7.45 2.95 -7.21
N LYS A 140 -7.79 4.19 -7.57
CA LYS A 140 -9.16 4.70 -7.38
C LYS A 140 -10.06 4.44 -8.58
N LYS A 141 -9.53 4.46 -9.81
CA LYS A 141 -10.35 4.31 -11.04
C LYS A 141 -10.34 2.89 -11.59
N LEU A 142 -9.19 2.23 -11.64
CA LEU A 142 -9.11 0.82 -12.02
C LEU A 142 -9.44 -0.12 -10.84
N GLY A 143 -9.48 0.40 -9.62
CA GLY A 143 -9.89 -0.36 -8.43
C GLY A 143 -8.87 -1.40 -7.99
N LEU A 144 -7.57 -1.08 -8.05
CA LEU A 144 -6.53 -1.97 -7.52
C LEU A 144 -6.74 -2.19 -6.01
N GLY A 145 -7.06 -3.42 -5.64
CA GLY A 145 -7.27 -3.80 -4.24
C GLY A 145 -8.67 -3.53 -3.71
N ASP A 146 -9.61 -3.02 -4.51
CA ASP A 146 -10.96 -2.69 -4.02
C ASP A 146 -11.67 -3.88 -3.38
N VAL A 147 -11.65 -5.04 -4.06
CA VAL A 147 -12.26 -6.29 -3.54
C VAL A 147 -11.63 -6.74 -2.22
N ILE A 148 -10.36 -6.39 -1.99
CA ILE A 148 -9.62 -6.72 -0.78
C ILE A 148 -9.95 -5.73 0.34
N ARG A 149 -10.02 -4.43 0.03
CA ARG A 149 -10.28 -3.35 0.99
C ARG A 149 -11.75 -3.24 1.38
N GLN A 150 -12.67 -3.60 0.49
CA GLN A 150 -14.13 -3.55 0.70
C GLN A 150 -14.70 -4.81 1.36
N GLN A 151 -13.87 -5.73 1.85
CA GLN A 151 -14.35 -6.85 2.66
C GLN A 151 -15.11 -6.31 3.89
N PRO A 152 -16.15 -6.99 4.36
CA PRO A 152 -16.94 -6.52 5.51
C PRO A 152 -16.06 -6.21 6.72
N LEU A 153 -16.27 -5.02 7.29
CA LEU A 153 -15.68 -4.60 8.56
C LEU A 153 -16.65 -4.99 9.67
N VAL A 154 -16.23 -5.88 10.56
CA VAL A 154 -17.07 -6.44 11.62
C VAL A 154 -16.43 -6.24 12.99
N GLU A 155 -17.24 -6.22 14.04
CA GLU A 155 -16.73 -6.20 15.43
C GLU A 155 -16.50 -7.62 15.98
N LYS A 156 -17.08 -8.62 15.31
CA LYS A 156 -16.99 -10.02 15.67
C LYS A 156 -16.84 -10.88 14.42
N TYR A 157 -15.79 -11.67 14.39
CA TYR A 157 -15.54 -12.70 13.41
C TYR A 157 -15.63 -14.07 14.06
N LYS A 158 -16.32 -14.99 13.39
CA LYS A 158 -16.47 -16.38 13.85
C LYS A 158 -16.54 -17.30 12.65
N GLU A 159 -15.60 -18.24 12.56
CA GLU A 159 -15.61 -19.30 11.54
C GLU A 159 -15.27 -20.65 12.17
N ASN A 160 -15.91 -21.72 11.69
CA ASN A 160 -15.62 -23.08 12.13
C ASN A 160 -14.76 -23.80 11.09
N PHE A 161 -13.59 -24.29 11.49
CA PHE A 161 -12.73 -25.05 10.58
C PHE A 161 -11.76 -25.99 11.32
N GLN A 162 -11.15 -26.88 10.53
CA GLN A 162 -10.06 -27.74 10.96
C GLN A 162 -8.69 -27.09 10.74
N SER A 163 -7.86 -27.04 11.78
CA SER A 163 -6.44 -26.67 11.70
C SER A 163 -5.60 -27.73 12.43
N GLY A 164 -4.69 -28.38 11.71
CA GLY A 164 -4.03 -29.60 12.19
C GLY A 164 -5.06 -30.69 12.52
N LEU A 165 -5.07 -31.15 13.78
CA LEU A 165 -6.00 -32.15 14.29
C LEU A 165 -7.21 -31.54 15.04
N ILE A 166 -7.32 -30.21 15.12
CA ILE A 166 -8.33 -29.52 15.92
C ILE A 166 -9.41 -28.94 15.00
N ILE A 167 -10.68 -29.30 15.25
CA ILE A 167 -11.86 -28.67 14.65
C ILE A 167 -12.49 -27.78 15.71
N SER A 168 -12.56 -26.48 15.48
CA SER A 168 -13.09 -25.54 16.47
C SER A 168 -13.53 -24.23 15.82
N ASP A 169 -14.22 -23.41 16.60
CA ASP A 169 -14.54 -22.04 16.23
C ASP A 169 -13.30 -21.17 16.41
N PHE A 170 -12.86 -20.52 15.33
CA PHE A 170 -11.95 -19.39 15.39
C PHE A 170 -12.76 -18.13 15.59
N ILE A 171 -12.58 -17.51 16.75
CA ILE A 171 -13.31 -16.31 17.16
C ILE A 171 -12.31 -15.19 17.33
N VAL A 172 -12.58 -14.05 16.70
CA VAL A 172 -11.94 -12.77 17.01
C VAL A 172 -13.04 -11.76 17.30
N GLU A 173 -12.97 -11.07 18.43
CA GLU A 173 -14.02 -10.17 18.90
C GLU A 173 -13.42 -8.93 19.53
N LEU A 174 -13.93 -7.76 19.15
CA LEU A 174 -13.62 -6.48 19.76
C LEU A 174 -14.49 -6.29 21.00
N LYS A 175 -13.86 -6.14 22.16
CA LYS A 175 -14.54 -5.95 23.44
C LYS A 175 -14.17 -4.60 24.05
N PRO A 176 -15.09 -3.93 24.75
CA PRO A 176 -14.74 -2.76 25.55
C PRO A 176 -13.58 -3.08 26.49
N SER A 177 -12.55 -2.23 26.49
CA SER A 177 -11.42 -2.36 27.40
C SER A 177 -11.67 -1.57 28.68
N ALA A 178 -11.07 -2.01 29.79
CA ALA A 178 -11.06 -1.23 31.03
C ALA A 178 -10.11 -0.02 30.94
N THR A 179 -9.16 -0.03 30.00
CA THR A 179 -8.23 1.07 29.77
C THR A 179 -8.84 2.08 28.80
N VAL A 180 -8.81 3.36 29.18
CA VAL A 180 -9.34 4.44 28.34
C VAL A 180 -8.52 4.56 27.06
N GLY A 181 -9.20 4.67 25.92
CA GLY A 181 -8.54 4.80 24.62
C GLY A 181 -7.97 3.49 24.08
N THR A 182 -8.42 2.34 24.57
CA THR A 182 -8.08 1.03 24.02
C THR A 182 -9.32 0.16 23.81
N VAL A 183 -9.20 -0.83 22.95
CA VAL A 183 -10.16 -1.92 22.78
C VAL A 183 -9.45 -3.26 22.99
N ASP A 184 -10.14 -4.21 23.61
CA ASP A 184 -9.61 -5.55 23.85
C ASP A 184 -9.93 -6.42 22.62
N VAL A 185 -8.88 -6.96 22.00
CA VAL A 185 -8.98 -7.91 20.89
C VAL A 185 -8.95 -9.31 21.48
N TYR A 186 -10.12 -9.91 21.67
CA TYR A 186 -10.29 -11.26 22.18
C TYR A 186 -10.15 -12.28 21.04
N ILE A 187 -9.36 -13.32 21.25
CA ILE A 187 -9.05 -14.36 20.27
C ILE A 187 -9.25 -15.73 20.92
N LYS A 188 -9.93 -16.64 20.23
CA LYS A 188 -10.13 -18.03 20.68
C LYS A 188 -10.07 -19.02 19.53
N PHE A 189 -9.43 -20.16 19.77
CA PHE A 189 -9.47 -21.34 18.91
C PHE A 189 -9.07 -22.60 19.70
N GLY A 190 -9.78 -23.71 19.54
CA GLY A 190 -9.36 -25.00 20.11
C GLY A 190 -9.26 -25.03 21.64
N GLY A 191 -10.00 -24.16 22.33
CA GLY A 191 -9.93 -23.99 23.78
C GLY A 191 -8.82 -23.06 24.28
N ALA A 192 -7.89 -22.64 23.41
CA ALA A 192 -6.93 -21.59 23.72
C ALA A 192 -7.58 -20.22 23.59
N GLU A 193 -7.28 -19.31 24.53
CA GLU A 193 -7.80 -17.94 24.54
C GLU A 193 -6.65 -16.95 24.72
N ARG A 194 -6.74 -15.80 24.05
CA ARG A 194 -5.77 -14.71 24.15
C ARG A 194 -6.49 -13.37 23.99
N THR A 195 -6.09 -12.39 24.79
CA THR A 195 -6.56 -11.00 24.65
C THR A 195 -5.37 -10.09 24.37
N LEU A 196 -5.50 -9.21 23.39
CA LEU A 196 -4.53 -8.16 23.07
C LEU A 196 -5.19 -6.79 23.30
N ASN A 197 -4.39 -5.77 23.61
CA ASN A 197 -4.89 -4.40 23.78
C ASN A 197 -4.51 -3.58 22.55
N MET A 198 -5.49 -3.04 21.84
CA MET A 198 -5.28 -2.16 20.69
C MET A 198 -5.60 -0.71 21.07
N PRO A 199 -4.69 0.25 20.90
CA PRO A 199 -5.02 1.66 21.11
C PRO A 199 -6.03 2.14 20.07
N VAL A 200 -6.90 3.06 20.48
CA VAL A 200 -7.90 3.73 19.64
C VAL A 200 -7.65 5.23 19.75
N TYR A 201 -7.27 5.87 18.64
CA TYR A 201 -7.01 7.31 18.58
C TYR A 201 -7.71 7.96 17.40
N GLY A 202 -7.72 9.30 17.39
CA GLY A 202 -8.19 10.08 16.25
C GLY A 202 -9.67 9.85 15.88
N GLY A 203 -10.50 9.39 16.83
CA GLY A 203 -11.89 9.00 16.54
C GLY A 203 -12.01 7.73 15.69
N GLY A 204 -10.93 6.94 15.58
CA GLY A 204 -10.89 5.73 14.77
C GLY A 204 -11.92 4.68 15.22
N LYS A 205 -12.56 4.04 14.24
CA LYS A 205 -13.52 2.95 14.49
C LYS A 205 -12.78 1.61 14.42
N PRO A 206 -12.73 0.83 15.51
CA PRO A 206 -12.02 -0.44 15.48
C PRO A 206 -12.79 -1.44 14.60
N TYR A 207 -12.06 -2.30 13.89
CA TYR A 207 -12.65 -3.28 12.99
C TYR A 207 -11.87 -4.59 12.99
N ILE A 208 -12.55 -5.64 12.56
CA ILE A 208 -11.98 -6.92 12.13
C ILE A 208 -12.36 -7.11 10.67
N GLN A 209 -11.42 -7.58 9.86
CA GLN A 209 -11.66 -7.91 8.47
C GLN A 209 -11.05 -9.26 8.15
N SER A 210 -11.88 -10.16 7.62
CA SER A 210 -11.42 -11.47 7.20
C SER A 210 -10.57 -11.37 5.94
N TYR A 211 -9.47 -12.10 5.94
CA TYR A 211 -8.66 -12.34 4.75
C TYR A 211 -8.84 -13.77 4.24
N LYS A 212 -8.85 -14.73 5.17
CA LYS A 212 -9.25 -16.12 4.94
C LYS A 212 -10.00 -16.63 6.16
N LYS A 213 -10.56 -17.85 6.05
CA LYS A 213 -11.26 -18.50 7.16
C LYS A 213 -10.43 -18.54 8.46
N ASP A 214 -9.12 -18.69 8.34
CA ASP A 214 -8.13 -18.88 9.41
C ASP A 214 -7.20 -17.67 9.63
N ASP A 215 -7.48 -16.53 9.01
CA ASP A 215 -6.59 -15.37 8.95
C ASP A 215 -7.39 -14.07 8.85
N VAL A 216 -7.27 -13.21 9.86
CA VAL A 216 -7.96 -11.92 9.94
C VAL A 216 -7.03 -10.79 10.34
N PHE A 217 -7.38 -9.59 9.88
CA PHE A 217 -6.74 -8.34 10.30
C PHE A 217 -7.62 -7.60 11.29
N VAL A 218 -6.99 -7.00 12.30
CA VAL A 218 -7.64 -6.16 13.29
C VAL A 218 -6.99 -4.79 13.26
N GLY A 219 -7.79 -3.73 13.23
CA GLY A 219 -7.28 -2.38 13.00
C GLY A 219 -8.28 -1.26 13.35
N LEU A 220 -7.95 -0.04 12.94
CA LEU A 220 -8.77 1.16 13.06
C LEU A 220 -9.12 1.72 11.68
N GLN A 221 -10.36 2.13 11.47
CA GLN A 221 -10.75 2.97 10.34
C GLN A 221 -10.70 4.43 10.77
N ILE A 222 -9.85 5.24 10.13
CA ILE A 222 -9.65 6.67 10.41
C ILE A 222 -9.83 7.43 9.10
N ASP A 223 -10.77 8.38 9.06
CA ASP A 223 -11.06 9.19 7.87
C ASP A 223 -11.29 8.38 6.57
N GLY A 224 -11.84 7.16 6.71
CA GLY A 224 -12.10 6.24 5.60
C GLY A 224 -10.93 5.33 5.23
N GLU A 225 -9.74 5.60 5.73
CA GLU A 225 -8.55 4.77 5.55
C GLU A 225 -8.47 3.67 6.63
N LEU A 226 -7.94 2.50 6.26
CA LEU A 226 -7.81 1.36 7.16
C LEU A 226 -6.37 1.25 7.67
N GLU A 227 -6.20 1.35 8.99
CA GLU A 227 -4.93 1.15 9.68
C GLU A 227 -4.90 -0.19 10.42
N GLU A 228 -4.09 -1.13 9.95
CA GLU A 228 -3.97 -2.46 10.55
C GLU A 228 -2.99 -2.49 11.74
N TYR A 229 -3.43 -3.12 12.82
CA TYR A 229 -2.65 -3.27 14.05
C TYR A 229 -2.15 -4.68 14.26
N TYR A 230 -3.05 -5.66 14.09
CA TYR A 230 -2.76 -7.06 14.30
C TYR A 230 -3.17 -7.89 13.09
N GLU A 231 -2.30 -8.84 12.75
CA GLU A 231 -2.62 -9.98 11.91
C GLU A 231 -2.80 -11.19 12.84
N VAL A 232 -4.00 -11.79 12.84
CA VAL A 232 -4.35 -12.91 13.72
C VAL A 232 -4.65 -14.14 12.86
N LYS A 233 -3.94 -15.23 13.11
CA LYS A 233 -4.04 -16.48 12.33
C LYS A 233 -4.14 -17.70 13.20
N VAL A 234 -4.65 -18.79 12.64
CA VAL A 234 -4.53 -20.13 13.22
C VAL A 234 -3.69 -21.01 12.30
N VAL A 235 -2.54 -21.47 12.79
CA VAL A 235 -1.63 -22.34 12.03
C VAL A 235 -1.39 -23.62 12.82
N GLU A 236 -1.71 -24.77 12.21
CA GLU A 236 -1.56 -26.10 12.83
C GLU A 236 -2.16 -26.21 14.24
N GLY A 237 -3.35 -25.63 14.42
CA GLY A 237 -4.09 -25.63 15.68
C GLY A 237 -3.63 -24.57 16.69
N ARG A 238 -2.70 -23.68 16.34
CA ARG A 238 -2.14 -22.66 17.24
C ARG A 238 -2.55 -21.26 16.83
N ILE A 239 -2.93 -20.44 17.81
CA ILE A 239 -3.20 -19.01 17.61
C ILE A 239 -1.87 -18.28 17.43
N GLY A 240 -1.69 -17.65 16.27
CA GLY A 240 -0.65 -16.66 16.00
C GLY A 240 -1.27 -15.26 16.01
N ALA A 241 -0.57 -14.30 16.62
CA ALA A 241 -0.93 -12.90 16.50
C ALA A 241 0.35 -12.07 16.33
N LYS A 242 0.44 -11.35 15.22
CA LYS A 242 1.58 -10.51 14.85
C LYS A 242 1.14 -9.06 14.88
N GLN A 243 1.90 -8.22 15.56
CA GLN A 243 1.71 -6.77 15.52
C GLN A 243 2.35 -6.22 14.23
N LEU A 244 1.58 -5.44 13.46
CA LEU A 244 1.97 -4.89 12.17
C LEU A 244 2.51 -3.46 12.27
N LYS A 245 1.93 -2.64 13.16
CA LYS A 245 2.43 -1.30 13.51
C LYS A 245 3.01 -1.30 14.91
N SER A 246 4.26 -0.87 15.06
CA SER A 246 4.81 -0.49 16.37
C SER A 246 4.11 0.79 16.84
N VAL A 247 3.48 0.76 18.01
CA VAL A 247 2.92 1.94 18.65
C VAL A 247 4.09 2.83 19.05
N VAL A 248 4.42 3.83 18.23
CA VAL A 248 5.21 4.97 18.71
C VAL A 248 4.22 5.88 19.42
N LYS A 249 4.35 5.94 20.75
CA LYS A 249 3.64 6.88 21.60
C LYS A 249 4.04 8.32 21.28
#